data_AF-A0A2G9REM8-F1
#
_entry.id   AF-A0A2G9REM8-F1
#
_cell.length_a   1.000
_cell.length_b   1.000
_cell.length_c   1.000
_cell.angle_alpha   90.00
_cell.angle_beta   90.00
_cell.angle_gamma   90.00
#
_symmetry.space_group_name_H-M   'P 1'
#
loop_
_entity.id
_entity.type
_entity.pdbx_description
1 polymer ?
#
loop_
_entity_poly.entity_id
_entity_poly.type
_entity_poly.pdbx_seq_one_letter_code
_entity_poly.pdbx_strand_id
1 'polypeptide(L)'
;VGALFLLSCNVCSLSLPPESQRSSRKWKEYMSRKPKDIKAGWLNEKKKWMLREVVCKTLYKHGIQEGHLCFATCSQRLFDISKFFLKDLKTSRGLQDEMKKAASNNVKQVIQWELDKLKK
;
A
#
# COMPACT_ATOMS: atom_id res chain seq x y z
N VAL A 1 -44.32 -0.53 3.07
CA VAL A 1 -43.89 0.87 2.86
C VAL A 1 -42.60 1.04 3.64
N GLY A 2 -41.40 1.21 3.10
CA GLY A 2 -40.91 1.58 1.78
C GLY A 2 -39.54 2.18 2.08
N ALA A 3 -38.49 1.36 2.06
CA ALA A 3 -37.13 1.80 2.37
C ALA A 3 -36.58 2.59 1.19
N LEU A 4 -36.27 3.87 1.39
CA LEU A 4 -35.47 4.65 0.45
C LEU A 4 -34.50 5.60 1.17
N PHE A 5 -33.25 5.49 0.71
CA PHE A 5 -32.13 6.42 0.80
C PHE A 5 -31.40 6.59 2.12
N LEU A 6 -30.44 5.68 2.36
CA LEU A 6 -29.07 6.08 2.68
C LEU A 6 -28.09 5.19 1.87
N LEU A 7 -27.77 5.63 0.66
CA LEU A 7 -26.68 5.10 -0.15
C LEU A 7 -25.35 5.65 0.36
N SER A 8 -25.06 5.40 1.64
CA SER A 8 -23.75 5.69 2.22
C SER A 8 -22.81 4.56 1.85
N CYS A 9 -21.86 4.85 0.96
CA CYS A 9 -20.71 3.99 0.70
C CYS A 9 -20.07 3.57 2.04
N ASN A 10 -20.34 2.34 2.46
CA ASN A 10 -19.69 1.69 3.60
C ASN A 10 -18.30 1.16 3.19
N VAL A 11 -17.49 2.01 2.56
CA VAL A 11 -16.08 1.71 2.26
C VAL A 11 -15.25 2.82 2.90
N CYS A 12 -14.41 2.41 3.83
CA CYS A 12 -13.53 3.20 4.71
C CYS A 12 -14.09 3.69 6.06
N SER A 13 -14.87 2.85 6.75
CA SER A 13 -14.99 2.90 8.23
C SER A 13 -13.82 2.18 8.92
N LEU A 14 -12.60 2.30 8.39
CA LEU A 14 -11.40 1.83 9.05
C LEU A 14 -10.47 3.03 9.11
N SER A 15 -10.51 3.77 10.22
CA SER A 15 -9.60 4.86 10.51
C SER A 15 -8.19 4.44 10.09
N LEU A 16 -7.65 5.12 9.08
CA LEU A 16 -6.23 4.99 8.74
C LEU A 16 -5.47 5.15 10.05
N PRO A 17 -4.74 4.12 10.51
CA PRO A 17 -3.98 4.26 11.74
C PRO A 17 -3.00 5.43 11.54
N PRO A 18 -2.88 6.33 12.53
CA PRO A 18 -1.92 7.43 12.48
C PRO A 18 -0.54 6.91 12.06
N GLU A 19 0.24 7.73 11.36
CA GLU A 19 1.54 7.37 10.77
C GLU A 19 2.49 6.64 11.74
N SER A 20 2.35 6.91 13.05
CA SER A 20 3.06 6.27 14.16
C SER A 20 2.65 4.81 14.49
N GLN A 21 1.47 4.35 14.07
CA GLN A 21 0.95 3.00 14.34
C GLN A 21 1.22 2.01 13.19
N ARG A 22 1.64 2.50 12.01
CA ARG A 22 1.90 1.69 10.80
C ARG A 22 3.16 0.83 10.89
N SER A 23 3.92 1.00 11.96
CA SER A 23 5.27 0.48 12.10
C SER A 23 5.41 -0.64 13.14
N SER A 24 4.43 -0.80 14.03
CA SER A 24 4.44 -1.78 15.12
C SER A 24 3.85 -3.15 14.73
N ARG A 25 3.98 -4.18 15.59
CA ARG A 25 3.32 -5.51 15.52
C ARG A 25 1.86 -5.42 15.05
N LYS A 26 1.16 -4.34 15.41
CA LYS A 26 -0.21 -4.01 14.96
C LYS A 26 -0.38 -3.93 13.44
N TRP A 27 0.63 -3.50 12.67
CA TRP A 27 0.56 -3.49 11.20
C TRP A 27 0.57 -4.90 10.62
N LYS A 28 1.44 -5.78 11.15
CA LYS A 28 1.41 -7.21 10.79
C LYS A 28 0.06 -7.82 11.15
N GLU A 29 -0.44 -7.52 12.33
CA GLU A 29 -1.73 -8.00 12.84
C GLU A 29 -2.92 -7.48 12.01
N TYR A 30 -2.88 -6.23 11.58
CA TYR A 30 -3.85 -5.60 10.70
C TYR A 30 -3.81 -6.18 9.28
N MET A 31 -2.62 -6.42 8.74
CA MET A 31 -2.44 -7.14 7.47
C MET A 31 -2.89 -8.60 7.56
N SER A 32 -2.77 -9.23 8.73
CA SER A 32 -3.27 -10.58 8.99
C SER A 32 -4.80 -10.66 9.04
N ARG A 33 -5.50 -9.55 9.36
CA ARG A 33 -6.98 -9.45 9.29
C ARG A 33 -7.54 -9.34 7.85
N LYS A 34 -6.79 -9.83 6.84
CA LYS A 34 -7.11 -9.80 5.40
C LYS A 34 -8.63 -9.83 5.12
N PRO A 35 -9.21 -8.79 4.50
CA PRO A 35 -10.54 -8.93 3.90
C PRO A 35 -10.47 -9.95 2.76
N LYS A 36 -11.34 -10.96 2.80
CA LYS A 36 -11.37 -12.09 1.87
C LYS A 36 -11.95 -11.74 0.49
N ASP A 37 -12.37 -10.49 0.30
CA ASP A 37 -13.16 -10.05 -0.86
C ASP A 37 -12.35 -9.25 -1.92
N ILE A 38 -11.02 -9.39 -1.93
CA ILE A 38 -10.17 -8.91 -3.04
C ILE A 38 -10.21 -9.94 -4.18
N LYS A 39 -11.40 -10.39 -4.60
CA LYS A 39 -11.53 -11.50 -5.54
C LYS A 39 -11.74 -10.96 -6.97
N ALA A 40 -10.90 -11.43 -7.89
CA ALA A 40 -10.92 -11.24 -9.35
C ALA A 40 -10.38 -9.91 -9.94
N GLY A 41 -10.77 -8.73 -9.46
CA GLY A 41 -10.46 -7.48 -10.18
C GLY A 41 -9.02 -6.97 -10.06
N TRP A 42 -8.44 -6.97 -8.85
CA TRP A 42 -7.11 -6.41 -8.57
C TRP A 42 -5.97 -7.42 -8.76
N LEU A 43 -6.24 -8.71 -8.64
CA LEU A 43 -5.22 -9.76 -8.55
C LEU A 43 -4.57 -10.15 -9.88
N ASN A 44 -4.88 -9.44 -10.98
CA ASN A 44 -4.27 -9.73 -12.27
C ASN A 44 -2.76 -9.45 -12.21
N GLU A 45 -1.98 -10.25 -12.95
CA GLU A 45 -0.51 -10.13 -12.96
C GLU A 45 -0.05 -8.76 -13.45
N LYS A 46 -0.82 -8.13 -14.35
CA LYS A 46 -0.53 -6.78 -14.86
C LYS A 46 -0.51 -5.72 -13.75
N LYS A 47 -1.48 -5.73 -12.84
CA LYS A 47 -1.59 -4.77 -11.72
C LYS A 47 -0.48 -5.01 -10.70
N LYS A 48 -0.12 -6.27 -10.45
CA LYS A 48 1.04 -6.62 -9.63
C LYS A 48 2.33 -6.11 -10.26
N TRP A 49 2.54 -6.33 -11.56
CA TRP A 49 3.71 -5.86 -12.29
C TRP A 49 3.82 -4.33 -12.30
N MET A 50 2.74 -3.63 -12.64
CA MET A 50 2.69 -2.16 -12.62
C MET A 50 2.99 -1.60 -11.23
N LEU A 51 2.45 -2.22 -10.17
CA LEU A 51 2.75 -1.78 -8.82
C LEU A 51 4.23 -2.01 -8.45
N ARG A 52 4.83 -3.15 -8.83
CA ARG A 52 6.27 -3.39 -8.64
C ARG A 52 7.09 -2.32 -9.36
N GLU A 53 6.75 -2.02 -10.60
CA GLU A 53 7.44 -1.01 -11.40
C GLU A 53 7.35 0.38 -10.74
N VAL A 54 6.16 0.78 -10.29
CA VAL A 54 5.95 2.05 -9.58
C VAL A 54 6.74 2.09 -8.27
N VAL A 55 6.76 1.00 -7.50
CA VAL A 55 7.54 0.89 -6.26
C VAL A 55 9.02 1.07 -6.52
N CYS A 56 9.58 0.35 -7.49
CA CYS A 56 10.99 0.48 -7.86
C CYS A 56 11.30 1.92 -8.28
N LYS A 57 10.53 2.49 -9.23
CA LYS A 57 10.70 3.88 -9.68
C LYS A 57 10.63 4.88 -8.54
N THR A 58 9.75 4.65 -7.57
CA THR A 58 9.62 5.51 -6.39
C THR A 58 10.86 5.40 -5.50
N LEU A 59 11.36 4.19 -5.22
CA LEU A 59 12.57 4.00 -4.43
C LEU A 59 13.81 4.61 -5.09
N TYR A 60 13.97 4.45 -6.41
CA TYR A 60 15.05 5.06 -7.17
C TYR A 60 15.03 6.59 -7.07
N LYS A 61 13.85 7.23 -7.18
CA LYS A 61 13.71 8.69 -6.99
C LYS A 61 14.13 9.17 -5.60
N HIS A 62 14.10 8.30 -4.61
CA HIS A 62 14.49 8.58 -3.23
C HIS A 62 15.90 8.08 -2.89
N GLY A 63 16.71 7.69 -3.88
CA GLY A 63 18.11 7.28 -3.69
C GLY A 63 18.29 5.83 -3.23
N ILE A 64 17.23 5.04 -3.16
CA ILE A 64 17.31 3.61 -2.80
C ILE A 64 17.33 2.81 -4.10
N GLN A 65 18.55 2.47 -4.53
CA GLN A 65 18.82 1.66 -5.73
C GLN A 65 18.92 0.18 -5.39
N GLU A 66 18.90 -0.71 -6.37
CA GLU A 66 18.98 -2.18 -6.18
C GLU A 66 20.18 -2.64 -5.32
N GLY A 67 21.31 -1.92 -5.37
CA GLY A 67 22.49 -2.20 -4.54
C GLY A 67 22.38 -1.77 -3.08
N HIS A 68 21.31 -1.06 -2.68
CA HIS A 68 21.16 -0.60 -1.31
C HIS A 68 20.68 -1.74 -0.41
N LEU A 69 21.31 -1.91 0.75
CA LEU A 69 20.97 -2.92 1.76
C LEU A 69 19.47 -2.98 2.14
N CYS A 70 18.74 -1.86 2.08
CA CYS A 70 17.32 -1.81 2.42
C CYS A 70 16.41 -1.92 1.20
N PHE A 71 16.91 -2.00 -0.04
CA PHE A 71 16.08 -1.98 -1.25
C PHE A 71 15.09 -3.15 -1.28
N ALA A 72 15.54 -4.37 -0.98
CA ALA A 72 14.67 -5.55 -0.97
C ALA A 72 13.55 -5.41 0.08
N THR A 73 13.88 -4.98 1.30
CA THR A 73 12.90 -4.82 2.38
C THR A 73 11.96 -3.64 2.13
N CYS A 74 12.49 -2.50 1.68
CA CYS A 74 11.72 -1.31 1.36
C CYS A 74 10.75 -1.55 0.20
N SER A 75 11.20 -2.21 -0.87
CA SER A 75 10.36 -2.52 -2.04
C SER A 75 9.22 -3.45 -1.68
N GLN A 76 9.51 -4.54 -0.95
CA GLN A 76 8.48 -5.47 -0.50
C GLN A 76 7.46 -4.78 0.42
N ARG A 77 7.94 -4.00 1.39
CA ARG A 77 7.06 -3.32 2.35
C ARG A 77 6.20 -2.23 1.70
N LEU A 78 6.78 -1.45 0.79
CA LEU A 78 6.05 -0.41 0.04
C LEU A 78 5.02 -1.03 -0.91
N PHE A 79 5.34 -2.16 -1.52
CA PHE A 79 4.40 -2.93 -2.34
C PHE A 79 3.20 -3.40 -1.53
N ASP A 80 3.40 -3.99 -0.35
CA ASP A 80 2.32 -4.49 0.49
C ASP A 80 1.43 -3.36 1.05
N ILE A 81 2.04 -2.23 1.46
CA ILE A 81 1.30 -1.02 1.86
C ILE A 81 0.43 -0.53 0.70
N SER A 82 1.02 -0.35 -0.48
CA SER A 82 0.33 0.18 -1.65
C SER A 82 -0.78 -0.75 -2.12
N LYS A 83 -0.51 -2.06 -2.16
CA LYS A 83 -1.51 -3.10 -2.45
C LYS A 83 -2.73 -3.00 -1.54
N PHE A 84 -2.51 -2.71 -0.26
CA PHE A 84 -3.61 -2.54 0.69
C PHE A 84 -4.48 -1.33 0.35
N PHE A 85 -3.90 -0.19 -0.03
CA PHE A 85 -4.68 0.98 -0.45
C PHE A 85 -5.47 0.73 -1.73
N LEU A 86 -4.89 -0.03 -2.66
CA LEU A 86 -5.45 -0.24 -3.98
C LEU A 86 -6.53 -1.33 -4.00
N LYS A 87 -6.70 -2.10 -2.91
CA LYS A 87 -7.70 -3.16 -2.84
C LYS A 87 -9.15 -2.63 -2.82
N ASP A 88 -9.33 -1.39 -2.37
CA ASP A 88 -10.64 -0.73 -2.26
C ASP A 88 -11.02 0.02 -3.55
N LEU A 89 -10.12 0.04 -4.55
CA LEU A 89 -10.39 0.67 -5.84
C LEU A 89 -11.36 -0.17 -6.66
N LYS A 90 -12.59 0.32 -6.79
CA LYS A 90 -13.65 -0.28 -7.61
C LYS A 90 -13.43 -0.16 -9.13
N THR A 91 -12.55 0.77 -9.57
CA THR A 91 -12.29 1.03 -11.00
C THR A 91 -10.82 0.90 -11.36
N SER A 92 -10.54 0.45 -12.59
CA SER A 92 -9.20 0.40 -13.17
C SER A 92 -8.75 1.73 -13.78
N ARG A 93 -9.67 2.68 -14.00
CA ARG A 93 -9.35 4.00 -14.55
C ARG A 93 -8.55 4.80 -13.51
N GLY A 94 -7.39 5.33 -13.91
CA GLY A 94 -6.49 6.07 -13.00
C GLY A 94 -5.68 5.20 -12.05
N LEU A 95 -5.71 3.86 -12.20
CA LEU A 95 -5.02 2.95 -11.29
C LEU A 95 -3.52 3.24 -11.16
N GLN A 96 -2.86 3.60 -12.27
CA GLN A 96 -1.43 3.90 -12.27
C GLN A 96 -1.11 5.15 -11.43
N ASP A 97 -1.99 6.15 -11.42
CA ASP A 97 -1.78 7.37 -10.64
C ASP A 97 -2.07 7.13 -9.16
N GLU A 98 -3.07 6.31 -8.85
CA GLU A 98 -3.31 5.85 -7.47
C GLU A 98 -2.15 4.99 -6.95
N MET A 99 -1.56 4.12 -7.79
CA MET A 99 -0.35 3.36 -7.44
C MET A 99 0.82 4.31 -7.12
N LYS A 100 1.05 5.32 -7.97
CA LYS A 100 2.11 6.32 -7.74
C LYS A 100 1.87 7.09 -6.44
N LYS A 101 0.64 7.56 -6.24
CA LYS A 101 0.25 8.32 -5.04
C LYS A 101 0.44 7.50 -3.77
N ALA A 102 -0.02 6.24 -3.77
CA ALA A 102 0.18 5.34 -2.64
C ALA A 102 1.66 5.10 -2.36
N ALA A 103 2.48 4.84 -3.38
CA ALA A 103 3.91 4.64 -3.20
C ALA A 103 4.62 5.91 -2.69
N SER A 104 4.39 7.06 -3.33
CA SER A 104 5.03 8.34 -2.96
C SER A 104 4.65 8.83 -1.56
N ASN A 105 3.41 8.61 -1.11
CA ASN A 105 3.00 9.02 0.23
C ASN A 105 3.66 8.17 1.34
N ASN A 106 4.05 6.93 1.04
CA ASN A 106 4.55 5.99 2.04
C ASN A 106 6.06 5.75 1.98
N VAL A 107 6.72 6.07 0.86
CA VAL A 107 8.13 5.73 0.63
C VAL A 107 9.08 6.33 1.66
N LYS A 108 8.91 7.61 2.03
CA LYS A 108 9.80 8.27 3.02
C LYS A 108 9.76 7.56 4.37
N GLN A 109 8.57 7.17 4.84
CA GLN A 109 8.40 6.47 6.11
C GLN A 109 8.98 5.06 6.06
N VAL A 110 8.76 4.33 4.95
CA VAL A 110 9.31 2.98 4.77
C VAL A 110 10.84 3.02 4.77
N ILE A 111 11.44 3.95 4.03
CA ILE A 111 12.90 4.10 3.98
C ILE A 111 13.44 4.44 5.36
N GLN A 112 12.91 5.49 6.00
CA GLN A 112 13.36 5.92 7.32
C GLN A 112 13.32 4.77 8.33
N TRP A 113 12.20 4.03 8.35
CA TRP A 113 12.00 2.92 9.28
C TRP A 113 12.95 1.74 9.05
N GLU A 114 13.19 1.34 7.80
CA GLU A 114 14.11 0.24 7.51
C GLU A 114 15.56 0.66 7.75
N LEU A 115 15.94 1.93 7.48
CA LEU A 115 17.26 2.45 7.81
C LEU A 115 17.49 2.50 9.33
N ASP A 116 16.50 2.92 10.12
CA ASP A 116 16.63 3.00 11.57
C ASP A 116 16.78 1.62 12.24
N LYS A 117 16.22 0.57 11.63
CA LYS A 117 16.47 -0.81 12.07
C LYS A 117 17.88 -1.31 11.77
N LEU A 118 18.50 -0.84 10.70
CA LEU A 118 19.86 -1.25 10.31
C LEU A 118 20.93 -0.57 11.17
N LYS A 119 20.58 0.53 11.83
CA LYS A 119 21.46 1.30 12.73
C LYS A 119 21.39 0.79 14.19
N LYS A 120 20.56 -0.21 14.47
CA LYS A 120 20.39 -0.83 15.80
C LYS A 120 21.02 -2.21 15.82
#